data_AF-A0A7D5A6N2-F1
#
_entry.id   AF-A0A7D5A6N2-F1
#
_cell.length_a   1.000
_cell.length_b   1.000
_cell.length_c   1.000
_cell.angle_alpha   90.00
_cell.angle_beta   90.00
_cell.angle_gamma   90.00
#
_symmetry.space_group_name_H-M   'P 1'
#
loop_
_entity.id
_entity.type
_entity.pdbx_description
1 polymer ?
#
loop_
_entity_poly.entity_id
_entity_poly.type
_entity_poly.pdbx_seq_one_letter_code
_entity_poly.pdbx_strand_id
1 'polypeptide(L)'
;MSLPLTRKDLMIVNMGPQHPSMHGVLRLIVTLDGEDVIDCEPILGYLHRGMEKIAENRTIIQYLPYVTRWDYLATMFTEAITVNAPEFLENIQIPQRASYIRVIMLELSRIASHLLWLGPFMADLGAQTPFFYIFRERELIYDLFEAATGMRMMHNYFRIGGVAADLPYGWIDKCLDFCDYFLRGVVEYQQLITQNPIFLERVEGVGFISGEEAVNWGLSGPMLRASGIQWDLRKVDPYESYNQFDWKVQWQKEGDSLARYLVRVGEMRESIKIIQQAIEKIPGGPYENLEVRRFKKEKNSEWNDFEYKFLGKKPSPNFELSRQELYVRVEAPKGELGIYLVGDDSLFPWRWKIRPPGFINLQILPQLVKKMKLADIMTILGSIDIIMGEVDR
;
A
#
# COMPACT_ATOMS: atom_id res chain seq x y z
N MET A 1 25.04 -16.05 53.40
CA MET A 1 24.24 -16.85 52.44
C MET A 1 24.07 -16.04 51.17
N SER A 2 24.96 -16.26 50.21
CA SER A 2 24.80 -15.76 48.84
C SER A 2 23.69 -16.58 48.17
N LEU A 3 22.55 -15.95 47.89
CA LEU A 3 21.52 -16.54 47.02
C LEU A 3 22.21 -16.99 45.73
N PRO A 4 22.04 -18.26 45.29
CA PRO A 4 22.54 -18.65 43.98
C PRO A 4 21.78 -17.81 42.95
N LEU A 5 22.52 -17.06 42.13
CA LEU A 5 21.99 -16.50 40.88
C LEU A 5 21.47 -17.69 40.08
N THR A 6 20.16 -17.89 40.07
CA THR A 6 19.50 -18.83 39.17
C THR A 6 19.90 -18.41 37.76
N ARG A 7 20.73 -19.23 37.09
CA ARG A 7 20.88 -19.13 35.64
C ARG A 7 19.49 -19.36 35.07
N LYS A 8 18.87 -18.30 34.56
CA LYS A 8 17.73 -18.45 33.67
C LYS A 8 18.28 -19.10 32.41
N ASP A 9 18.01 -20.38 32.23
CA ASP A 9 18.33 -21.08 30.98
C ASP A 9 17.36 -20.57 29.92
N LEU A 10 17.71 -19.44 29.30
CA LEU A 10 16.92 -18.82 28.24
C LEU A 10 16.98 -19.68 26.99
N MET A 11 15.82 -19.92 26.38
CA MET A 11 15.73 -20.65 25.12
C MET A 11 15.73 -19.66 23.96
N ILE A 12 16.67 -19.85 23.03
CA ILE A 12 16.71 -19.07 21.79
C ILE A 12 16.02 -19.89 20.70
N VAL A 13 14.91 -19.37 20.18
CA VAL A 13 14.16 -19.99 19.08
C VAL A 13 14.33 -19.15 17.82
N ASN A 14 14.68 -19.82 16.74
CA ASN A 14 14.75 -19.21 15.42
C ASN A 14 13.45 -19.50 14.66
N MET A 15 12.59 -18.49 14.51
CA MET A 15 11.35 -18.60 13.75
C MET A 15 11.57 -18.06 12.34
N GLY A 16 11.37 -18.91 11.33
CA GLY A 16 11.64 -18.58 9.93
C GLY A 16 13.07 -18.93 9.49
N PRO A 17 13.45 -18.61 8.22
CA PRO A 17 12.70 -17.82 7.25
C PRO A 17 11.50 -18.55 6.62
N GLN A 18 11.44 -19.87 6.75
CA GLN A 18 10.33 -20.69 6.23
C GLN A 18 9.38 -21.03 7.38
N HIS A 19 8.32 -20.25 7.54
CA HIS A 19 7.24 -20.53 8.49
C HIS A 19 5.92 -19.93 7.95
N PRO A 20 4.77 -20.63 8.04
CA PRO A 20 3.50 -20.15 7.48
C PRO A 20 3.11 -18.74 7.93
N SER A 21 3.23 -18.45 9.22
CA SER A 21 2.86 -17.15 9.82
C SER A 21 3.87 -16.02 9.62
N MET A 22 4.95 -16.25 8.86
CA MET A 22 5.95 -15.20 8.56
C MET A 22 5.67 -14.50 7.22
N HIS A 23 4.56 -14.84 6.55
CA HIS A 23 4.01 -14.23 5.32
C HIS A 23 5.07 -13.76 4.31
N GLY A 24 6.00 -14.66 4.00
CA GLY A 24 7.15 -14.37 3.16
C GLY A 24 8.43 -14.93 3.78
N VAL A 25 9.49 -14.12 3.76
CA VAL A 25 10.84 -14.53 4.15
C VAL A 25 11.32 -13.64 5.30
N LEU A 26 10.68 -13.78 6.45
CA LEU A 26 11.07 -13.09 7.69
C LEU A 26 11.67 -14.10 8.66
N ARG A 27 12.78 -13.72 9.29
CA ARG A 27 13.41 -14.50 10.35
C ARG A 27 13.39 -13.71 11.65
N LEU A 28 12.80 -14.28 12.69
CA LEU A 28 12.79 -13.72 14.03
C LEU A 28 13.63 -14.61 14.95
N ILE A 29 14.67 -14.04 15.56
CA ILE A 29 15.37 -14.69 16.67
C ILE A 29 14.68 -14.25 17.95
N VAL A 30 14.01 -15.18 18.61
CA VAL A 30 13.22 -14.92 19.81
C VAL A 30 13.90 -15.55 21.01
N THR A 31 14.11 -14.76 22.06
CA THR A 31 14.64 -15.24 23.35
C THR A 31 13.47 -15.42 24.32
N LEU A 32 13.31 -16.64 24.82
CA LEU A 32 12.17 -17.06 25.64
C LEU A 32 12.61 -17.47 27.05
N ASP A 33 11.75 -17.17 28.02
CA ASP A 33 11.76 -17.75 29.38
C ASP A 33 10.46 -18.53 29.56
N GLY A 34 10.52 -19.83 29.26
CA GLY A 34 9.31 -20.65 29.08
C GLY A 34 8.50 -20.21 27.86
N GLU A 35 7.30 -19.67 28.10
CA GLU A 35 6.41 -19.16 27.04
C GLU A 35 6.50 -17.64 26.86
N ASP A 36 7.12 -16.93 27.80
CA ASP A 36 7.20 -15.47 27.80
C ASP A 36 8.37 -15.00 26.95
N VAL A 37 8.11 -14.03 26.09
CA VAL A 37 9.14 -13.45 25.22
C VAL A 37 9.91 -12.36 25.96
N ILE A 38 11.23 -12.51 26.09
CA ILE A 38 12.12 -11.50 26.68
C ILE A 38 12.63 -10.54 25.63
N ASP A 39 13.05 -11.06 24.48
CA ASP A 39 13.62 -10.27 23.41
C ASP A 39 13.33 -10.88 22.04
N CYS A 40 13.29 -10.02 21.02
CA CYS A 40 13.01 -10.41 19.65
C CYS A 40 13.87 -9.58 18.70
N GLU A 41 14.69 -10.26 17.90
CA GLU A 41 15.53 -9.65 16.88
C GLU A 41 15.03 -10.04 15.48
N PRO A 42 14.41 -9.11 14.73
CA PRO A 42 14.02 -9.36 13.35
C PRO A 42 15.23 -9.25 12.42
N ILE A 43 15.52 -10.32 11.70
CA ILE A 43 16.54 -10.38 10.64
C ILE A 43 15.83 -10.18 9.29
N LEU A 44 16.20 -9.08 8.64
CA LEU A 44 15.70 -8.63 7.35
C LEU A 44 16.75 -8.81 6.25
N GLY A 45 16.34 -8.59 5.00
CA GLY A 45 17.23 -8.55 3.83
C GLY A 45 17.22 -9.80 2.95
N TYR A 46 16.44 -10.83 3.29
CA TYR A 46 16.35 -12.04 2.48
C TYR A 46 15.72 -11.79 1.09
N LEU A 47 14.88 -10.77 0.96
CA LEU A 47 14.25 -10.40 -0.31
C LEU A 47 14.82 -9.12 -0.93
N HIS A 48 15.96 -8.61 -0.42
CA HIS A 48 16.59 -7.38 -0.90
C HIS A 48 17.13 -7.58 -2.32
N ARG A 49 16.71 -6.70 -3.25
CA ARG A 49 17.07 -6.80 -4.69
C ARG A 49 17.76 -5.55 -5.23
N GLY A 50 18.09 -4.58 -4.37
CA GLY A 50 18.72 -3.32 -4.78
C GLY A 50 17.79 -2.48 -5.68
N MET A 51 16.51 -2.41 -5.34
CA MET A 51 15.49 -1.72 -6.15
C MET A 51 15.83 -0.24 -6.34
N GLU A 52 16.33 0.42 -5.29
CA GLU A 52 16.78 1.82 -5.35
C GLU A 52 17.95 2.00 -6.33
N LYS A 53 18.86 1.01 -6.41
CA LYS A 53 20.00 1.07 -7.33
C LYS A 53 19.60 0.79 -8.79
N ILE A 54 18.59 -0.05 -9.00
CA ILE A 54 18.02 -0.28 -10.33
C ILE A 54 17.34 1.00 -10.85
N ALA A 55 16.68 1.76 -9.97
CA ALA A 55 16.04 3.03 -10.33
C ALA A 55 17.05 4.04 -10.91
N GLU A 56 18.23 4.16 -10.30
CA GLU A 56 19.30 5.08 -10.74
C GLU A 56 19.84 4.75 -12.15
N ASN A 57 19.68 3.52 -12.63
CA ASN A 57 20.20 3.04 -13.93
C ASN A 57 19.10 2.88 -15.00
N ARG A 58 17.86 3.28 -14.72
CA ARG A 58 16.70 3.07 -15.59
C ARG A 58 15.87 4.33 -15.69
N THR A 59 15.28 4.55 -16.86
CA THR A 59 14.27 5.60 -17.02
C THR A 59 13.04 5.24 -16.18
N ILE A 60 12.27 6.24 -15.73
CA ILE A 60 11.10 6.01 -14.85
C ILE A 60 10.11 5.01 -15.49
N ILE A 61 9.89 5.09 -16.80
CA ILE A 61 8.99 4.19 -17.53
C ILE A 61 9.52 2.75 -17.57
N GLN A 62 10.83 2.56 -17.72
CA GLN A 62 11.44 1.23 -17.64
C GLN A 62 11.46 0.69 -16.20
N TYR A 63 11.48 1.59 -15.22
CA TYR A 63 11.47 1.23 -13.81
C TYR A 63 10.09 0.86 -13.29
N LEU A 64 9.02 1.44 -13.84
CA LEU A 64 7.64 1.24 -13.40
C LEU A 64 7.22 -0.24 -13.22
N PRO A 65 7.57 -1.20 -14.11
CA PRO A 65 7.28 -2.63 -13.91
C PRO A 65 8.02 -3.30 -12.74
N TYR A 66 9.07 -2.68 -12.20
CA TYR A 66 9.75 -3.15 -10.99
C TYR A 66 8.99 -2.73 -9.74
N VAL A 67 8.32 -1.58 -9.78
CA VAL A 67 7.67 -0.97 -8.62
C VAL A 67 6.43 -1.75 -8.19
N THR A 68 5.73 -2.36 -9.14
CA THR A 68 4.60 -3.27 -8.85
C THR A 68 5.02 -4.50 -8.04
N ARG A 69 6.33 -4.76 -7.90
CA ARG A 69 6.89 -5.88 -7.15
C ARG A 69 7.35 -5.51 -5.73
N TRP A 70 7.31 -4.23 -5.34
CA TRP A 70 7.62 -3.82 -3.96
C TRP A 70 6.53 -4.32 -3.03
N ASP A 71 5.32 -3.77 -3.21
CA ASP A 71 4.10 -4.26 -2.62
C ASP A 71 3.25 -4.89 -3.73
N TYR A 72 3.24 -6.22 -3.76
CA TYR A 72 2.50 -7.00 -4.75
C TYR A 72 1.00 -7.09 -4.44
N LEU A 73 0.53 -6.52 -3.33
CA LEU A 73 -0.89 -6.42 -2.98
C LEU A 73 -1.49 -5.11 -3.46
N ALA A 74 -0.77 -4.02 -3.20
CA ALA A 74 -1.22 -2.66 -3.47
C ALA A 74 -0.46 -2.04 -4.64
N THR A 75 -0.31 -2.77 -5.76
CA THR A 75 0.59 -2.36 -6.86
C THR A 75 0.22 -1.00 -7.47
N MET A 76 -1.06 -0.65 -7.49
CA MET A 76 -1.52 0.66 -8.01
C MET A 76 -1.01 1.83 -7.16
N PHE A 77 -0.82 1.65 -5.85
CA PHE A 77 -0.26 2.68 -4.97
C PHE A 77 1.22 2.89 -5.24
N THR A 78 1.96 1.80 -5.44
CA THR A 78 3.38 1.89 -5.76
C THR A 78 3.56 2.53 -7.14
N GLU A 79 2.76 2.15 -8.14
CA GLU A 79 2.73 2.83 -9.44
C GLU A 79 2.39 4.32 -9.29
N ALA A 80 1.34 4.65 -8.54
CA ALA A 80 0.89 6.04 -8.37
C ALA A 80 2.00 6.91 -7.81
N ILE A 81 2.69 6.48 -6.75
CA ILE A 81 3.74 7.32 -6.17
C ILE A 81 4.93 7.52 -7.12
N THR A 82 5.27 6.53 -7.94
CA THR A 82 6.36 6.66 -8.92
C THR A 82 6.03 7.53 -10.10
N VAL A 83 4.74 7.68 -10.40
CA VAL A 83 4.22 8.53 -11.47
C VAL A 83 3.98 9.95 -10.94
N ASN A 84 3.45 10.08 -9.73
CA ASN A 84 3.22 11.36 -9.06
C ASN A 84 4.53 12.10 -8.77
N ALA A 85 5.61 11.39 -8.39
CA ALA A 85 6.90 11.99 -8.11
C ALA A 85 7.44 12.89 -9.24
N PRO A 86 7.57 12.40 -10.49
CA PRO A 86 7.99 13.24 -11.60
C PRO A 86 6.89 14.19 -12.09
N GLU A 87 5.59 13.88 -11.91
CA GLU A 87 4.50 14.81 -12.22
C GLU A 87 4.55 16.08 -11.38
N PHE A 88 4.81 15.95 -10.08
CA PHE A 88 4.97 17.09 -9.18
C PHE A 88 6.29 17.84 -9.42
N LEU A 89 7.38 17.14 -9.71
CA LEU A 89 8.68 17.75 -9.96
C LEU A 89 8.65 18.67 -11.20
N GLU A 90 8.00 18.22 -12.28
CA GLU A 90 7.87 18.99 -13.53
C GLU A 90 6.56 19.80 -13.64
N ASN A 91 5.75 19.85 -12.57
CA ASN A 91 4.43 20.52 -12.56
C ASN A 91 3.51 20.10 -13.73
N ILE A 92 3.45 18.81 -14.01
CA ILE A 92 2.61 18.23 -15.05
C ILE A 92 1.16 18.20 -14.58
N GLN A 93 0.27 18.84 -15.35
CA GLN A 93 -1.17 18.77 -15.08
C GLN A 93 -1.77 17.46 -15.63
N ILE A 94 -2.52 16.77 -14.76
CA ILE A 94 -3.21 15.53 -15.09
C ILE A 94 -4.66 15.86 -15.49
N PRO A 95 -5.22 15.24 -16.55
CA PRO A 95 -6.62 15.45 -16.91
C PRO A 95 -7.56 15.00 -15.79
N GLN A 96 -8.68 15.71 -15.58
CA GLN A 96 -9.62 15.38 -14.50
C GLN A 96 -10.14 13.94 -14.60
N ARG A 97 -10.47 13.46 -15.81
CA ARG A 97 -10.92 12.09 -16.02
C ARG A 97 -9.87 11.06 -15.58
N ALA A 98 -8.60 11.30 -15.90
CA ALA A 98 -7.51 10.42 -15.51
C ALA A 98 -7.36 10.37 -13.98
N SER A 99 -7.47 11.53 -13.30
CA SER A 99 -7.42 11.61 -11.84
C SER A 99 -8.54 10.80 -11.17
N TYR A 100 -9.77 10.88 -11.69
CA TYR A 100 -10.90 10.07 -11.20
C TYR A 100 -10.67 8.57 -11.39
N ILE A 101 -10.19 8.16 -12.57
CA ILE A 101 -9.86 6.75 -12.85
C ILE A 101 -8.78 6.25 -11.88
N ARG A 102 -7.75 7.05 -11.62
CA ARG A 102 -6.70 6.72 -10.64
C ARG A 102 -7.28 6.55 -9.24
N VAL A 103 -8.15 7.45 -8.78
CA VAL A 103 -8.80 7.33 -7.46
C VAL A 103 -9.60 6.03 -7.36
N ILE A 104 -10.42 5.69 -8.37
CA ILE A 104 -11.21 4.45 -8.37
C ILE A 104 -10.28 3.22 -8.29
N MET A 105 -9.22 3.19 -9.10
CA MET A 105 -8.26 2.08 -9.11
C MET A 105 -7.48 1.96 -7.79
N LEU A 106 -7.12 3.10 -7.18
CA LEU A 106 -6.45 3.14 -5.88
C LEU A 106 -7.35 2.62 -4.77
N GLU A 107 -8.62 3.03 -4.72
CA GLU A 107 -9.54 2.57 -3.68
C GLU A 107 -9.94 1.09 -3.87
N LEU A 108 -10.07 0.60 -5.11
CA LEU A 108 -10.21 -0.84 -5.37
C LEU A 108 -8.97 -1.63 -4.91
N SER A 109 -7.77 -1.09 -5.16
CA SER A 109 -6.50 -1.67 -4.69
C SER A 109 -6.41 -1.66 -3.16
N ARG A 110 -6.94 -0.63 -2.50
CA ARG A 110 -7.02 -0.54 -1.03
C ARG A 110 -7.87 -1.65 -0.46
N ILE A 111 -9.07 -1.86 -1.03
CA ILE A 111 -9.97 -2.96 -0.65
C ILE A 111 -9.27 -4.31 -0.87
N ALA A 112 -8.67 -4.53 -2.04
CA ALA A 112 -7.97 -5.77 -2.37
C ALA A 112 -6.79 -6.08 -1.41
N SER A 113 -6.10 -5.05 -0.94
CA SER A 113 -5.01 -5.15 0.04
C SER A 113 -5.55 -5.47 1.44
N HIS A 114 -6.58 -4.77 1.92
CA HIS A 114 -7.19 -5.07 3.23
C HIS A 114 -7.83 -6.46 3.28
N LEU A 115 -8.40 -6.93 2.18
CA LEU A 115 -8.92 -8.29 2.05
C LEU A 115 -7.81 -9.31 2.22
N LEU A 116 -6.73 -9.23 1.44
CA LEU A 116 -5.64 -10.18 1.59
C LEU A 116 -4.85 -10.00 2.89
N TRP A 117 -4.94 -8.86 3.57
CA TRP A 117 -4.43 -8.76 4.93
C TRP A 117 -5.31 -9.57 5.90
N LEU A 118 -6.63 -9.41 5.81
CA LEU A 118 -7.60 -10.02 6.72
C LEU A 118 -7.57 -11.56 6.65
N GLY A 119 -7.43 -12.14 5.46
CA GLY A 119 -7.46 -13.60 5.28
C GLY A 119 -6.37 -14.33 6.06
N PRO A 120 -5.08 -14.11 5.73
CA PRO A 120 -3.94 -14.68 6.44
C PRO A 120 -3.90 -14.30 7.92
N PHE A 121 -4.31 -13.08 8.29
CA PHE A 121 -4.44 -12.68 9.69
C PHE A 121 -5.41 -13.61 10.46
N MET A 122 -6.57 -13.91 9.88
CA MET A 122 -7.51 -14.87 10.46
C MET A 122 -6.97 -16.30 10.45
N ALA A 123 -6.28 -16.70 9.37
CA ALA A 123 -5.70 -18.04 9.23
C ALA A 123 -4.62 -18.29 10.30
N ASP A 124 -3.80 -17.30 10.63
CA ASP A 124 -2.80 -17.36 11.70
C ASP A 124 -3.42 -17.47 13.09
N LEU A 125 -4.60 -16.87 13.29
CA LEU A 125 -5.40 -17.04 14.50
C LEU A 125 -6.15 -18.38 14.55
N GLY A 126 -6.09 -19.17 13.47
CA GLY A 126 -6.69 -20.50 13.35
C GLY A 126 -8.03 -20.54 12.59
N ALA A 127 -8.58 -19.41 12.16
CA ALA A 127 -9.83 -19.34 11.42
C ALA A 127 -9.59 -19.44 9.90
N GLN A 128 -9.80 -20.63 9.34
CA GLN A 128 -9.53 -20.92 7.93
C GLN A 128 -10.69 -20.57 6.97
N THR A 129 -11.94 -20.59 7.43
CA THR A 129 -13.10 -20.35 6.55
C THR A 129 -13.17 -18.95 5.96
N PRO A 130 -12.90 -17.85 6.71
CA PRO A 130 -12.96 -16.49 6.15
C PRO A 130 -11.93 -16.28 5.04
N PHE A 131 -10.80 -17.00 5.09
CA PHE A 131 -9.76 -16.96 4.06
C PHE A 131 -10.34 -17.20 2.66
N PHE A 132 -11.18 -18.23 2.48
CA PHE A 132 -11.73 -18.56 1.17
C PHE A 132 -12.77 -17.56 0.67
N TYR A 133 -13.57 -16.97 1.56
CA TYR A 133 -14.53 -15.93 1.18
C TYR A 133 -13.76 -14.72 0.64
N ILE A 134 -12.78 -14.25 1.38
CA ILE A 134 -11.93 -13.11 1.01
C ILE A 134 -11.31 -13.27 -0.38
N PHE A 135 -10.84 -14.47 -0.76
CA PHE A 135 -10.36 -14.70 -2.13
C PHE A 135 -11.44 -14.60 -3.20
N ARG A 136 -12.67 -15.06 -2.92
CA ARG A 136 -13.82 -14.89 -3.83
C ARG A 136 -14.11 -13.42 -4.08
N GLU A 137 -14.19 -12.61 -3.02
CA GLU A 137 -14.40 -11.15 -3.15
C GLU A 137 -13.24 -10.47 -3.91
N ARG A 138 -12.00 -10.88 -3.62
CA ARG A 138 -10.81 -10.33 -4.26
C ARG A 138 -10.70 -10.69 -5.74
N GLU A 139 -11.19 -11.85 -6.14
CA GLU A 139 -11.22 -12.30 -7.54
C GLU A 139 -12.11 -11.39 -8.40
N LEU A 140 -13.22 -10.90 -7.86
CA LEU A 140 -14.09 -9.94 -8.55
C LEU A 140 -13.36 -8.61 -8.85
N ILE A 141 -12.50 -8.15 -7.93
CA ILE A 141 -11.66 -6.97 -8.15
C ILE A 141 -10.63 -7.24 -9.24
N TYR A 142 -10.06 -8.45 -9.25
CA TYR A 142 -9.07 -8.85 -10.26
C TYR A 142 -9.66 -8.94 -11.66
N ASP A 143 -10.91 -9.36 -11.81
CA ASP A 143 -11.60 -9.33 -13.09
C ASP A 143 -11.81 -7.89 -13.58
N LEU A 144 -12.07 -6.93 -12.69
CA LEU A 144 -12.14 -5.50 -13.02
C LEU A 144 -10.77 -4.95 -13.45
N PHE A 145 -9.69 -5.34 -12.76
CA PHE A 145 -8.33 -4.94 -13.12
C PHE A 145 -7.87 -5.56 -14.45
N GLU A 146 -8.19 -6.83 -14.69
CA GLU A 146 -7.88 -7.50 -15.94
C GLU A 146 -8.62 -6.84 -17.10
N ALA A 147 -9.90 -6.49 -16.92
CA ALA A 147 -10.67 -5.80 -17.95
C ALA A 147 -10.06 -4.43 -18.31
N ALA A 148 -9.56 -3.66 -17.34
CA ALA A 148 -9.00 -2.33 -17.57
C ALA A 148 -7.55 -2.35 -18.09
N THR A 149 -6.73 -3.28 -17.60
CA THR A 149 -5.26 -3.25 -17.78
C THR A 149 -4.73 -4.41 -18.63
N GLY A 150 -5.51 -5.49 -18.77
CA GLY A 150 -5.08 -6.76 -19.35
C GLY A 150 -4.23 -7.64 -18.43
N MET A 151 -4.00 -7.23 -17.17
CA MET A 151 -3.22 -7.99 -16.18
C MET A 151 -3.98 -8.08 -14.86
N ARG A 152 -3.79 -9.20 -14.12
CA ARG A 152 -4.49 -9.45 -12.84
C ARG A 152 -3.78 -8.91 -11.59
N MET A 153 -2.46 -8.70 -11.64
CA MET A 153 -1.66 -8.27 -10.48
C MET A 153 -0.66 -7.17 -10.82
N MET A 154 0.16 -7.36 -11.86
CA MET A 154 1.24 -6.44 -12.22
C MET A 154 0.75 -5.44 -13.28
N HIS A 155 -0.16 -4.55 -12.88
CA HIS A 155 -1.02 -3.77 -13.77
C HIS A 155 -0.28 -2.85 -14.75
N ASN A 156 0.77 -2.16 -14.30
CA ASN A 156 1.54 -1.21 -15.09
C ASN A 156 0.64 -0.23 -15.88
N TYR A 157 -0.39 0.27 -15.20
CA TYR A 157 -1.52 0.98 -15.78
C TYR A 157 -1.36 2.49 -15.68
N PHE A 158 -0.79 2.99 -14.59
CA PHE A 158 -0.52 4.41 -14.47
C PHE A 158 0.66 4.82 -15.33
N ARG A 159 0.59 6.04 -15.88
CA ARG A 159 1.60 6.61 -16.76
C ARG A 159 1.78 8.08 -16.40
N ILE A 160 2.99 8.60 -16.62
CA ILE A 160 3.25 10.02 -16.42
C ILE A 160 2.34 10.83 -17.35
N GLY A 161 1.53 11.71 -16.77
CA GLY A 161 0.50 12.49 -17.45
C GLY A 161 -0.90 11.87 -17.47
N GLY A 162 -1.13 10.72 -16.82
CA GLY A 162 -2.46 10.12 -16.70
C GLY A 162 -2.46 8.59 -16.64
N VAL A 163 -3.17 7.95 -17.55
CA VAL A 163 -3.42 6.51 -17.53
C VAL A 163 -3.09 5.89 -18.90
N ALA A 164 -2.66 4.61 -18.93
CA ALA A 164 -2.27 3.94 -20.16
C ALA A 164 -3.42 3.75 -21.17
N ALA A 165 -4.62 3.41 -20.68
CA ALA A 165 -5.83 3.19 -21.47
C ALA A 165 -7.07 3.63 -20.68
N ASP A 166 -8.11 4.08 -21.37
CA ASP A 166 -9.40 4.39 -20.74
C ASP A 166 -10.14 3.10 -20.33
N LEU A 167 -11.15 3.25 -19.47
CA LEU A 167 -11.99 2.15 -19.01
C LEU A 167 -12.81 1.56 -20.17
N PRO A 168 -12.93 0.23 -20.28
CA PRO A 168 -13.71 -0.39 -21.34
C PRO A 168 -15.21 -0.16 -21.14
N TYR A 169 -15.97 -0.34 -22.23
CA TYR A 169 -17.43 -0.20 -22.20
C TYR A 169 -18.05 -1.20 -21.20
N GLY A 170 -19.01 -0.74 -20.39
CA GLY A 170 -19.68 -1.54 -19.36
C GLY A 170 -18.84 -1.84 -18.11
N TRP A 171 -17.62 -1.30 -17.99
CA TRP A 171 -16.79 -1.48 -16.80
C TRP A 171 -17.38 -0.80 -15.57
N ILE A 172 -17.97 0.38 -15.76
CA ILE A 172 -18.56 1.20 -14.69
C ILE A 172 -19.72 0.45 -14.03
N ASP A 173 -20.61 -0.14 -14.82
CA ASP A 173 -21.76 -0.89 -14.32
C ASP A 173 -21.31 -2.09 -13.47
N LYS A 174 -20.32 -2.85 -13.96
CA LYS A 174 -19.74 -3.97 -13.20
C LYS A 174 -19.07 -3.53 -11.90
N CYS A 175 -18.44 -2.36 -11.89
CA CYS A 175 -17.83 -1.81 -10.68
C CYS A 175 -18.90 -1.45 -9.64
N LEU A 176 -20.04 -0.90 -10.07
CA LEU A 176 -21.19 -0.65 -9.20
C LEU A 176 -21.79 -1.95 -8.64
N ASP A 177 -21.97 -2.97 -9.49
CA ASP A 177 -22.44 -4.29 -9.05
C ASP A 177 -21.52 -4.89 -7.97
N PHE A 178 -20.20 -4.73 -8.14
CA PHE A 178 -19.22 -5.13 -7.13
C PHE A 178 -19.37 -4.34 -5.83
N CYS A 179 -19.54 -3.02 -5.89
CA CYS A 179 -19.73 -2.20 -4.69
C CYS A 179 -20.94 -2.67 -3.87
N ASP A 180 -22.08 -2.95 -4.53
CA ASP A 180 -23.30 -3.40 -3.87
C ASP A 180 -23.16 -4.81 -3.28
N TYR A 181 -22.48 -5.70 -3.99
CA TYR A 181 -22.17 -7.05 -3.50
C TYR A 181 -21.23 -7.00 -2.29
N PHE A 182 -20.15 -6.23 -2.38
CA PHE A 182 -19.10 -6.19 -1.36
C PHE A 182 -19.58 -5.58 -0.04
N LEU A 183 -20.50 -4.61 -0.07
CA LEU A 183 -21.14 -4.09 1.14
C LEU A 183 -21.83 -5.18 1.96
N ARG A 184 -22.45 -6.17 1.31
CA ARG A 184 -23.06 -7.34 1.98
C ARG A 184 -21.98 -8.23 2.58
N GLY A 185 -20.90 -8.48 1.85
CA GLY A 185 -19.75 -9.27 2.32
C GLY A 185 -19.10 -8.67 3.56
N VAL A 186 -18.95 -7.34 3.64
CA VAL A 186 -18.41 -6.67 4.83
C VAL A 186 -19.31 -6.87 6.06
N VAL A 187 -20.64 -6.87 5.90
CA VAL A 187 -21.58 -7.16 7.00
C VAL A 187 -21.44 -8.61 7.45
N GLU A 188 -21.33 -9.55 6.51
CA GLU A 188 -21.10 -10.97 6.81
C GLU A 188 -19.79 -11.19 7.60
N TYR A 189 -18.69 -10.53 7.19
CA TYR A 189 -17.44 -10.60 7.93
C TYR A 189 -17.55 -10.03 9.34
N GLN A 190 -18.33 -8.96 9.55
CA GLN A 190 -18.52 -8.43 10.89
C GLN A 190 -19.28 -9.40 11.80
N GLN A 191 -20.28 -10.09 11.25
CA GLN A 191 -21.04 -11.09 12.00
C GLN A 191 -20.18 -12.31 12.33
N LEU A 192 -19.36 -12.78 11.38
CA LEU A 192 -18.52 -13.97 11.57
C LEU A 192 -17.26 -13.72 12.40
N ILE A 193 -16.63 -12.56 12.26
CA ILE A 193 -15.31 -12.26 12.84
C ILE A 193 -15.47 -11.33 14.05
N THR A 194 -16.07 -10.15 13.87
CA THR A 194 -16.08 -9.10 14.90
C THR A 194 -16.88 -9.52 16.14
N GLN A 195 -17.96 -10.28 15.97
CA GLN A 195 -18.80 -10.76 17.08
C GLN A 195 -18.31 -12.07 17.72
N ASN A 196 -17.23 -12.66 17.22
CA ASN A 196 -16.73 -13.93 17.72
C ASN A 196 -15.93 -13.74 19.03
N PRO A 197 -16.35 -14.34 20.15
CA PRO A 197 -15.65 -14.19 21.44
C PRO A 197 -14.21 -14.71 21.40
N ILE A 198 -13.93 -15.78 20.65
CA ILE A 198 -12.57 -16.35 20.52
C ILE A 198 -11.64 -15.36 19.82
N PHE A 199 -12.16 -14.63 18.83
CA PHE A 199 -11.37 -13.61 18.13
C PHE A 199 -11.09 -12.42 19.04
N LEU A 200 -12.09 -11.95 19.78
CA LEU A 200 -11.92 -10.84 20.72
C LEU A 200 -10.88 -11.17 21.79
N GLU A 201 -10.97 -12.34 22.44
CA GLU A 201 -10.00 -12.77 23.46
C GLU A 201 -8.55 -12.84 22.94
N ARG A 202 -8.35 -13.10 21.64
CA ARG A 202 -7.02 -13.24 21.03
C ARG A 202 -6.39 -11.92 20.58
N VAL A 203 -7.19 -10.86 20.46
CA VAL A 203 -6.80 -9.64 19.76
C VAL A 203 -6.96 -8.40 20.64
N GLU A 204 -7.94 -8.41 21.56
CA GLU A 204 -8.19 -7.35 22.52
C GLU A 204 -7.01 -7.21 23.50
N GLY A 205 -6.49 -5.99 23.64
CA GLY A 205 -5.35 -5.70 24.53
C GLY A 205 -3.99 -6.23 24.07
N VAL A 206 -3.92 -6.90 22.91
CA VAL A 206 -2.66 -7.43 22.37
C VAL A 206 -1.96 -6.39 21.50
N GLY A 207 -0.68 -6.16 21.77
CA GLY A 207 0.17 -5.26 20.97
C GLY A 207 -0.21 -3.78 21.11
N PHE A 208 -0.57 -3.33 22.31
CA PHE A 208 -0.93 -1.95 22.60
C PHE A 208 0.17 -0.94 22.20
N ILE A 209 -0.23 0.15 21.54
CA ILE A 209 0.62 1.28 21.18
C ILE A 209 -0.05 2.59 21.62
N SER A 210 0.66 3.39 22.42
CA SER A 210 0.21 4.74 22.74
C SER A 210 0.39 5.72 21.57
N GLY A 211 -0.43 6.77 21.50
CA GLY A 211 -0.32 7.78 20.44
C GLY A 211 1.05 8.47 20.39
N GLU A 212 1.65 8.74 21.55
CA GLU A 212 2.98 9.35 21.63
C GLU A 212 4.08 8.41 21.10
N GLU A 213 4.03 7.12 21.46
CA GLU A 213 4.95 6.12 20.91
C GLU A 213 4.76 5.96 19.40
N ALA A 214 3.52 5.95 18.90
CA ALA A 214 3.25 5.84 17.47
C ALA A 214 3.92 6.98 16.68
N VAL A 215 3.88 8.22 17.19
CA VAL A 215 4.54 9.37 16.57
C VAL A 215 6.06 9.28 16.70
N ASN A 216 6.58 8.93 17.88
CA ASN A 216 8.02 8.84 18.12
C ASN A 216 8.70 7.77 17.24
N TRP A 217 8.02 6.65 17.01
CA TRP A 217 8.47 5.60 16.08
C TRP A 217 8.20 5.93 14.61
N GLY A 218 7.46 7.00 14.31
CA GLY A 218 7.11 7.41 12.96
C GLY A 218 6.11 6.50 12.26
N LEU A 219 5.29 5.76 13.02
CA LEU A 219 4.27 4.86 12.50
C LEU A 219 3.25 5.63 11.65
N SER A 220 2.66 4.96 10.67
CA SER A 220 1.70 5.59 9.75
C SER A 220 0.53 4.67 9.40
N GLY A 221 -0.52 5.24 8.78
CA GLY A 221 -1.68 4.47 8.32
C GLY A 221 -2.55 3.89 9.43
N PRO A 222 -3.00 2.63 9.30
CA PRO A 222 -3.85 1.99 10.31
C PRO A 222 -3.19 1.92 11.71
N MET A 223 -1.87 1.79 11.78
CA MET A 223 -1.14 1.75 13.06
C MET A 223 -1.29 3.06 13.84
N LEU A 224 -1.12 4.19 13.16
CA LEU A 224 -1.24 5.53 13.77
C LEU A 224 -2.70 5.86 14.11
N ARG A 225 -3.64 5.53 13.20
CA ARG A 225 -5.07 5.79 13.37
C ARG A 225 -5.71 4.92 14.46
N ALA A 226 -5.18 3.73 14.71
CA ALA A 226 -5.64 2.88 15.81
C ALA A 226 -5.22 3.39 17.19
N SER A 227 -4.16 4.21 17.28
CA SER A 227 -3.62 4.78 18.53
C SER A 227 -4.19 6.15 18.89
N GLY A 228 -5.33 6.54 18.33
CA GLY A 228 -6.06 7.77 18.70
C GLY A 228 -5.72 9.01 17.87
N ILE A 229 -4.87 8.90 16.84
CA ILE A 229 -4.44 10.05 16.04
C ILE A 229 -5.20 10.10 14.71
N GLN A 230 -5.98 11.16 14.51
CA GLN A 230 -6.74 11.39 13.29
C GLN A 230 -5.84 11.96 12.19
N TRP A 231 -5.03 11.09 11.57
CA TRP A 231 -4.10 11.46 10.51
C TRP A 231 -4.32 10.58 9.27
N ASP A 232 -4.55 11.22 8.12
CA ASP A 232 -4.67 10.56 6.82
C ASP A 232 -4.21 11.55 5.73
N LEU A 233 -3.22 11.16 4.92
CA LEU A 233 -2.67 12.07 3.92
C LEU A 233 -3.71 12.47 2.87
N ARG A 234 -4.73 11.65 2.60
CA ARG A 234 -5.79 12.00 1.63
C ARG A 234 -6.61 13.22 2.05
N LYS A 235 -6.62 13.58 3.33
CA LYS A 235 -7.26 14.82 3.83
C LYS A 235 -6.27 15.93 4.13
N VAL A 236 -5.11 15.59 4.68
CA VAL A 236 -4.12 16.57 5.13
C VAL A 236 -3.34 17.16 3.96
N ASP A 237 -2.87 16.30 3.05
CA ASP A 237 -2.07 16.64 1.89
C ASP A 237 -2.66 15.97 0.64
N PRO A 238 -3.83 16.47 0.19
CA PRO A 238 -4.63 15.80 -0.81
C PRO A 238 -3.92 15.78 -2.16
N TYR A 239 -3.68 14.58 -2.65
CA TYR A 239 -3.22 14.31 -4.02
C TYR A 239 -4.41 13.92 -4.91
N GLU A 240 -4.21 13.97 -6.23
CA GLU A 240 -5.27 13.63 -7.20
C GLU A 240 -6.56 14.43 -6.95
N SER A 241 -7.72 13.77 -6.91
CA SER A 241 -9.04 14.39 -6.75
C SER A 241 -9.75 14.02 -5.43
N TYR A 242 -9.02 13.57 -4.40
CA TYR A 242 -9.60 13.17 -3.11
C TYR A 242 -10.41 14.30 -2.41
N ASN A 243 -10.10 15.56 -2.69
CA ASN A 243 -10.82 16.73 -2.16
C ASN A 243 -12.28 16.85 -2.60
N GLN A 244 -12.68 16.16 -3.68
CA GLN A 244 -14.02 16.29 -4.27
C GLN A 244 -15.03 15.26 -3.72
N PHE A 245 -14.58 14.38 -2.82
CA PHE A 245 -15.38 13.29 -2.25
C PHE A 245 -15.62 13.50 -0.76
N ASP A 246 -16.83 13.13 -0.31
CA ASP A 246 -17.20 13.17 1.10
C ASP A 246 -17.00 11.79 1.75
N TRP A 247 -16.04 11.70 2.65
CA TRP A 247 -15.70 10.48 3.38
C TRP A 247 -15.11 10.82 4.76
N LYS A 248 -15.09 9.84 5.66
CA LYS A 248 -14.61 10.01 7.05
C LYS A 248 -13.35 9.19 7.30
N VAL A 249 -12.38 9.79 7.99
CA VAL A 249 -11.19 9.08 8.45
C VAL A 249 -11.61 8.15 9.60
N GLN A 250 -11.33 6.87 9.44
CA GLN A 250 -11.60 5.86 10.46
C GLN A 250 -10.43 5.83 11.43
N TRP A 251 -10.72 5.94 12.72
CA TRP A 251 -9.73 5.96 13.80
C TRP A 251 -10.31 5.29 15.04
N GLN A 252 -9.44 4.84 15.93
CA GLN A 252 -9.79 4.21 17.20
C GLN A 252 -8.87 4.72 18.30
N LYS A 253 -9.27 4.58 19.57
CA LYS A 253 -8.52 5.11 20.72
C LYS A 253 -7.68 4.05 21.46
N GLU A 254 -8.03 2.79 21.31
CA GLU A 254 -7.53 1.69 22.16
C GLU A 254 -6.09 1.29 21.82
N GLY A 255 -5.59 1.53 20.60
CA GLY A 255 -4.19 1.28 20.22
C GLY A 255 -3.79 -0.20 20.10
N ASP A 256 -4.72 -1.12 20.31
CA ASP A 256 -4.52 -2.56 20.28
C ASP A 256 -4.72 -3.15 18.87
N SER A 257 -4.53 -4.46 18.75
CA SER A 257 -4.72 -5.18 17.49
C SER A 257 -6.18 -5.14 17.02
N LEU A 258 -7.13 -5.01 17.94
CA LEU A 258 -8.57 -4.94 17.63
C LEU A 258 -8.91 -3.60 17.00
N ALA A 259 -8.42 -2.50 17.56
CA ALA A 259 -8.51 -1.16 17.01
C ALA A 259 -8.00 -1.11 15.55
N ARG A 260 -6.85 -1.74 15.28
CA ARG A 260 -6.29 -1.83 13.91
C ARG A 260 -7.20 -2.59 12.95
N TYR A 261 -7.79 -3.69 13.42
CA TYR A 261 -8.77 -4.46 12.65
C TYR A 261 -10.01 -3.61 12.33
N LEU A 262 -10.57 -2.92 13.32
CA LEU A 262 -11.75 -2.06 13.14
C LEU A 262 -11.48 -0.91 12.17
N VAL A 263 -10.30 -0.29 12.25
CA VAL A 263 -9.88 0.77 11.31
C VAL A 263 -9.86 0.24 9.88
N ARG A 264 -9.23 -0.91 9.60
CA ARG A 264 -9.17 -1.48 8.25
C ARG A 264 -10.55 -1.91 7.71
N VAL A 265 -11.41 -2.47 8.56
CA VAL A 265 -12.80 -2.81 8.17
C VAL A 265 -13.61 -1.55 7.89
N GLY A 266 -13.43 -0.49 8.67
CA GLY A 266 -14.02 0.81 8.40
C GLY A 266 -13.52 1.42 7.10
N GLU A 267 -12.22 1.34 6.82
CA GLU A 267 -11.62 1.84 5.58
C GLU A 267 -12.21 1.17 4.35
N MET A 268 -12.44 -0.15 4.38
CA MET A 268 -13.10 -0.85 3.28
C MET A 268 -14.49 -0.26 2.95
N ARG A 269 -15.25 0.18 3.96
CA ARG A 269 -16.57 0.82 3.76
C ARG A 269 -16.45 2.22 3.17
N GLU A 270 -15.51 3.02 3.69
CA GLU A 270 -15.28 4.37 3.18
C GLU A 270 -14.71 4.35 1.76
N SER A 271 -13.86 3.37 1.42
CA SER A 271 -13.37 3.15 0.05
C SER A 271 -14.50 2.90 -0.93
N ILE A 272 -15.48 2.06 -0.58
CA ILE A 272 -16.68 1.84 -1.43
C ILE A 272 -17.45 3.15 -1.61
N LYS A 273 -17.64 3.92 -0.54
CA LYS A 273 -18.33 5.21 -0.59
C LYS A 273 -17.62 6.21 -1.51
N ILE A 274 -16.29 6.21 -1.52
CA ILE A 274 -15.48 7.03 -2.43
C ILE A 274 -15.66 6.54 -3.88
N ILE A 275 -15.59 5.22 -4.13
CA ILE A 275 -15.76 4.64 -5.46
C ILE A 275 -17.13 4.98 -6.05
N GLN A 276 -18.21 4.84 -5.29
CA GLN A 276 -19.57 5.18 -5.73
C GLN A 276 -19.67 6.67 -6.13
N GLN A 277 -19.15 7.57 -5.29
CA GLN A 277 -19.12 9.01 -5.60
C GLN A 277 -18.24 9.36 -6.80
N ALA A 278 -17.11 8.66 -6.98
CA ALA A 278 -16.22 8.85 -8.11
C ALA A 278 -16.86 8.40 -9.43
N ILE A 279 -17.60 7.30 -9.42
CA ILE A 279 -18.33 6.79 -10.58
C ILE A 279 -19.43 7.78 -11.01
N GLU A 280 -20.23 8.28 -10.07
CA GLU A 280 -21.32 9.23 -10.37
C GLU A 280 -20.81 10.55 -10.96
N LYS A 281 -19.64 11.01 -10.53
CA LYS A 281 -19.07 12.30 -10.92
C LYS A 281 -18.02 12.21 -12.03
N ILE A 282 -17.77 11.03 -12.61
CA ILE A 282 -16.68 10.85 -13.56
C ILE A 282 -16.87 11.76 -14.79
N PRO A 283 -15.93 12.69 -15.07
CA PRO A 283 -16.08 13.56 -16.23
C PRO A 283 -15.75 12.80 -17.52
N GLY A 284 -16.40 13.19 -18.62
CA GLY A 284 -15.90 12.90 -19.96
C GLY A 284 -14.60 13.68 -20.22
N GLY A 285 -13.79 13.23 -21.18
CA GLY A 285 -12.58 13.94 -21.58
C GLY A 285 -11.39 13.03 -21.87
N PRO A 286 -10.18 13.60 -22.07
CA PRO A 286 -8.97 12.84 -22.30
C PRO A 286 -8.51 12.11 -21.02
N TYR A 287 -8.01 10.89 -21.18
CA TYR A 287 -7.46 10.05 -20.10
C TYR A 287 -5.93 10.18 -19.95
N GLU A 288 -5.27 10.87 -20.88
CA GLU A 288 -3.84 11.10 -20.88
C GLU A 288 -3.54 12.53 -21.34
N ASN A 289 -2.59 13.19 -20.68
CA ASN A 289 -2.03 14.45 -21.14
C ASN A 289 -0.98 14.18 -22.26
N LEU A 290 -1.38 14.44 -23.50
CA LEU A 290 -0.51 14.26 -24.67
C LEU A 290 0.64 15.29 -24.74
N GLU A 291 0.53 16.41 -24.00
CA GLU A 291 1.55 17.47 -23.98
C GLU A 291 2.81 17.07 -23.21
N VAL A 292 2.67 16.18 -22.22
CA VAL A 292 3.80 15.57 -21.48
C VAL A 292 4.77 14.88 -22.42
N ARG A 293 4.29 14.36 -23.55
CA ARG A 293 5.12 13.68 -24.55
C ARG A 293 5.81 14.65 -25.51
N ARG A 294 5.55 15.95 -25.38
CA ARG A 294 6.03 17.03 -26.27
C ARG A 294 6.95 18.04 -25.60
N PHE A 295 7.40 17.85 -24.35
CA PHE A 295 8.24 18.83 -23.63
C PHE A 295 9.46 19.37 -24.41
N LYS A 296 10.01 18.61 -25.37
CA LYS A 296 11.12 19.05 -26.26
C LYS A 296 10.75 19.34 -27.72
N LYS A 297 9.47 19.28 -28.11
CA LYS A 297 9.05 19.51 -29.50
C LYS A 297 8.33 20.84 -29.62
N GLU A 298 8.84 21.70 -30.50
CA GLU A 298 8.26 23.00 -30.80
C GLU A 298 6.75 22.89 -31.01
N LYS A 299 6.00 23.75 -30.31
CA LYS A 299 4.53 23.73 -30.24
C LYS A 299 3.85 23.90 -31.62
N ASN A 300 4.59 24.37 -32.62
CA ASN A 300 4.07 24.76 -33.93
C ASN A 300 4.95 24.21 -35.07
N SER A 301 4.96 22.88 -35.28
CA SER A 301 5.43 22.37 -36.58
C SER A 301 4.30 22.54 -37.60
N GLU A 302 4.55 23.33 -38.64
CA GLU A 302 3.58 23.50 -39.73
C GLU A 302 3.36 22.17 -40.45
N TRP A 303 2.10 21.87 -40.76
CA TRP A 303 1.75 20.68 -41.54
C TRP A 303 2.35 20.84 -42.94
N ASN A 304 3.42 20.08 -43.22
CA ASN A 304 4.30 20.10 -44.42
C ASN A 304 5.65 20.83 -44.30
N ASP A 305 6.16 21.10 -43.10
CA ASP A 305 7.55 21.54 -42.96
C ASP A 305 8.56 20.38 -43.17
N PHE A 306 9.80 20.68 -43.58
CA PHE A 306 10.86 19.68 -43.81
C PHE A 306 11.22 18.92 -42.54
N GLU A 307 11.01 19.53 -41.37
CA GLU A 307 11.17 18.93 -40.05
C GLU A 307 9.91 18.18 -39.54
N TYR A 308 8.82 18.18 -40.31
CA TYR A 308 7.57 17.50 -39.97
C TYR A 308 7.78 15.98 -40.02
N LYS A 309 8.21 15.41 -38.90
CA LYS A 309 8.34 13.95 -38.73
C LYS A 309 6.95 13.35 -38.57
N PHE A 310 6.55 12.50 -39.52
CA PHE A 310 5.43 11.57 -39.35
C PHE A 310 5.64 10.77 -38.06
N LEU A 311 4.89 11.12 -37.01
CA LEU A 311 4.84 10.38 -35.76
C LEU A 311 4.03 9.09 -35.97
N GLY A 312 4.59 8.14 -36.72
CA GLY A 312 3.98 6.82 -36.95
C GLY A 312 3.90 5.95 -35.68
N LYS A 313 4.60 6.34 -34.60
CA LYS A 313 4.57 5.70 -33.29
C LYS A 313 4.47 6.75 -32.19
N LYS A 314 3.58 6.48 -31.22
CA LYS A 314 3.49 7.22 -29.95
C LYS A 314 4.90 7.27 -29.30
N PRO A 315 5.53 8.45 -29.14
CA PRO A 315 6.86 8.55 -28.55
C PRO A 315 6.77 8.15 -27.07
N SER A 316 7.79 7.46 -26.58
CA SER A 316 7.89 7.11 -25.16
C SER A 316 7.93 8.39 -24.32
N PRO A 317 7.19 8.50 -23.21
CA PRO A 317 7.15 9.67 -22.34
C PRO A 317 8.45 9.88 -21.53
N ASN A 318 9.61 9.68 -22.16
CA ASN A 318 10.90 9.92 -21.53
C ASN A 318 11.17 11.43 -21.58
N PHE A 319 11.29 12.06 -20.43
CA PHE A 319 11.74 13.43 -20.28
C PHE A 319 12.90 13.49 -19.29
N GLU A 320 13.71 14.53 -19.43
CA GLU A 320 14.80 14.82 -18.50
C GLU A 320 14.20 15.41 -17.24
N LEU A 321 14.62 14.87 -16.08
CA LEU A 321 14.21 15.39 -14.78
C LEU A 321 15.04 16.64 -14.50
N SER A 322 14.38 17.76 -14.25
CA SER A 322 15.05 18.97 -13.83
C SER A 322 15.82 18.76 -12.52
N ARG A 323 16.92 19.50 -12.36
CA ARG A 323 17.78 19.43 -11.18
C ARG A 323 17.11 19.98 -9.91
N GLN A 324 16.25 19.16 -9.32
CA GLN A 324 15.50 19.45 -8.10
C GLN A 324 15.43 18.23 -7.17
N GLU A 325 15.20 18.50 -5.88
CA GLU A 325 14.93 17.48 -4.87
C GLU A 325 13.47 17.56 -4.47
N LEU A 326 12.77 16.43 -4.44
CA LEU A 326 11.36 16.37 -4.07
C LEU A 326 11.07 15.14 -3.21
N TYR A 327 10.26 15.34 -2.18
CA TYR A 327 9.64 14.26 -1.42
C TYR A 327 8.14 14.21 -1.70
N VAL A 328 7.67 13.11 -2.28
CA VAL A 328 6.24 12.88 -2.54
C VAL A 328 5.76 11.74 -1.66
N ARG A 329 4.53 11.84 -1.19
CA ARG A 329 3.89 10.89 -0.28
C ARG A 329 2.47 10.56 -0.72
N VAL A 330 2.06 9.32 -0.47
CA VAL A 330 0.75 8.77 -0.81
C VAL A 330 0.31 7.88 0.36
N GLU A 331 -0.97 7.95 0.73
CA GLU A 331 -1.55 7.06 1.73
C GLU A 331 -1.83 5.68 1.12
N ALA A 332 -0.87 4.75 1.21
CA ALA A 332 -1.09 3.35 0.88
C ALA A 332 -1.98 2.66 1.95
N PRO A 333 -2.60 1.50 1.66
CA PRO A 333 -3.38 0.74 2.65
C PRO A 333 -2.61 0.42 3.96
N LYS A 334 -1.29 0.33 3.89
CA LYS A 334 -0.41 0.06 5.03
C LYS A 334 0.04 1.32 5.77
N GLY A 335 -0.08 2.49 5.13
CA GLY A 335 0.32 3.79 5.65
C GLY A 335 1.03 4.67 4.64
N GLU A 336 1.84 5.60 5.12
CA GLU A 336 2.51 6.59 4.28
C GLU A 336 3.64 5.96 3.48
N LEU A 337 3.37 5.75 2.18
CA LEU A 337 4.37 5.43 1.18
C LEU A 337 4.97 6.74 0.68
N GLY A 338 6.30 6.83 0.66
CA GLY A 338 7.01 8.04 0.27
C GLY A 338 8.16 7.76 -0.70
N ILE A 339 8.46 8.71 -1.57
CA ILE A 339 9.62 8.68 -2.45
C ILE A 339 10.34 10.02 -2.38
N TYR A 340 11.63 9.94 -2.08
CA TYR A 340 12.57 11.04 -2.22
C TYR A 340 13.32 10.90 -3.54
N LEU A 341 13.07 11.84 -4.44
CA LEU A 341 13.59 11.89 -5.80
C LEU A 341 14.57 13.06 -5.93
N VAL A 342 15.73 12.82 -6.52
CA VAL A 342 16.69 13.85 -6.93
C VAL A 342 16.91 13.78 -8.43
N GLY A 343 16.59 14.85 -9.14
CA GLY A 343 16.91 15.03 -10.56
C GLY A 343 18.28 15.67 -10.77
N ASP A 344 18.88 15.43 -11.94
CA ASP A 344 20.18 15.99 -12.35
C ASP A 344 20.22 16.24 -13.87
N ASP A 345 19.19 16.92 -14.40
CA ASP A 345 19.01 17.25 -15.82
C ASP A 345 19.24 16.07 -16.77
N SER A 346 18.87 14.87 -16.31
CA SER A 346 19.13 13.59 -16.94
C SER A 346 17.84 12.78 -17.05
N LEU A 347 17.84 11.80 -17.96
CA LEU A 347 16.74 10.82 -18.11
C LEU A 347 16.67 9.84 -16.93
N PHE A 348 17.77 9.72 -16.19
CA PHE A 348 17.91 8.83 -15.04
C PHE A 348 17.83 9.65 -13.75
N PRO A 349 17.06 9.20 -12.74
CA PRO A 349 17.06 9.85 -11.45
C PRO A 349 18.44 9.70 -10.81
N TRP A 350 18.99 10.79 -10.27
CA TRP A 350 20.28 10.76 -9.58
C TRP A 350 20.19 9.93 -8.30
N ARG A 351 19.11 10.13 -7.54
CA ARG A 351 18.80 9.35 -6.35
C ARG A 351 17.32 9.04 -6.28
N TRP A 352 17.00 7.81 -5.91
CA TRP A 352 15.64 7.33 -5.69
C TRP A 352 15.58 6.58 -4.36
N LYS A 353 15.10 7.26 -3.30
CA LYS A 353 14.98 6.68 -1.96
C LYS A 353 13.52 6.42 -1.64
N ILE A 354 13.19 5.20 -1.25
CA ILE A 354 11.81 4.78 -0.99
C ILE A 354 11.60 4.70 0.53
N ARG A 355 10.56 5.35 1.04
CA ARG A 355 10.06 5.20 2.43
C ARG A 355 8.83 4.30 2.40
N PRO A 356 8.91 3.04 2.85
CA PRO A 356 7.78 2.13 2.83
C PRO A 356 7.07 2.21 4.20
N PRO A 357 5.75 2.05 4.23
CA PRO A 357 5.06 1.95 5.50
C PRO A 357 5.47 0.69 6.27
N GLY A 358 5.62 -0.46 5.59
CA GLY A 358 5.93 -1.73 6.27
C GLY A 358 7.25 -1.77 7.04
N PHE A 359 8.33 -1.19 6.52
CA PHE A 359 9.63 -1.16 7.22
C PHE A 359 9.56 -0.38 8.53
N ILE A 360 8.90 0.79 8.50
CA ILE A 360 8.77 1.65 9.67
C ILE A 360 7.83 1.00 10.69
N ASN A 361 6.71 0.45 10.21
CA ASN A 361 5.75 -0.23 11.07
C ASN A 361 6.32 -1.52 11.68
N LEU A 362 7.29 -2.19 11.04
CA LEU A 362 7.96 -3.37 11.58
C LEU A 362 9.00 -3.03 12.66
N GLN A 363 9.53 -1.80 12.68
CA GLN A 363 10.58 -1.40 13.62
C GLN A 363 10.16 -1.50 15.09
N ILE A 364 8.87 -1.30 15.38
CA ILE A 364 8.33 -1.37 16.75
C ILE A 364 8.09 -2.81 17.24
N LEU A 365 8.17 -3.81 16.36
CA LEU A 365 7.86 -5.21 16.69
C LEU A 365 8.62 -5.73 17.94
N PRO A 366 9.94 -5.50 18.12
CA PRO A 366 10.65 -5.93 19.32
C PRO A 366 10.11 -5.35 20.62
N GLN A 367 9.55 -4.13 20.58
CA GLN A 367 8.95 -3.50 21.76
C GLN A 367 7.58 -4.11 22.07
N LEU A 368 6.76 -4.38 21.04
CA LEU A 368 5.41 -4.92 21.22
C LEU A 368 5.40 -6.37 21.69
N VAL A 369 6.38 -7.15 21.28
CA VAL A 369 6.45 -8.58 21.60
C VAL A 369 7.01 -8.82 23.02
N LYS A 370 7.69 -7.84 23.62
CA LYS A 370 8.27 -7.99 24.96
C LYS A 370 7.20 -8.28 26.01
N LYS A 371 7.43 -9.33 26.80
CA LYS A 371 6.55 -9.83 27.86
C LYS A 371 5.22 -10.41 27.36
N MET A 372 5.06 -10.60 26.05
CA MET A 372 3.91 -11.30 25.49
C MET A 372 4.21 -12.80 25.41
N LYS A 373 3.16 -13.60 25.17
CA LYS A 373 3.32 -15.03 24.91
C LYS A 373 3.80 -15.26 23.48
N LEU A 374 4.46 -16.40 23.24
CA LEU A 374 4.89 -16.79 21.89
C LEU A 374 3.73 -16.80 20.87
N ALA A 375 2.52 -17.18 21.28
CA ALA A 375 1.35 -17.19 20.40
C ALA A 375 0.87 -15.78 19.98
N ASP A 376 1.16 -14.76 20.77
CA ASP A 376 0.74 -13.38 20.52
C ASP A 376 1.64 -12.70 19.48
N ILE A 377 2.84 -13.23 19.24
CA ILE A 377 3.74 -12.74 18.18
C ILE A 377 3.01 -12.75 16.84
N MET A 378 2.25 -13.81 16.55
CA MET A 378 1.53 -13.99 15.30
C MET A 378 0.38 -12.98 15.18
N THR A 379 -0.34 -12.73 16.28
CA THR A 379 -1.37 -11.69 16.33
C THR A 379 -0.78 -10.30 16.07
N ILE A 380 0.33 -9.96 16.74
CA ILE A 380 0.98 -8.66 16.61
C ILE A 380 1.51 -8.48 15.18
N LEU A 381 2.25 -9.47 14.67
CA LEU A 381 2.83 -9.44 13.33
C LEU A 381 1.75 -9.34 12.26
N GLY A 382 0.69 -10.16 12.38
CA GLY A 382 -0.47 -10.10 11.52
C GLY A 382 -1.15 -8.74 11.58
N SER A 383 -1.31 -8.13 12.77
CA SER A 383 -1.93 -6.82 12.93
C SER A 383 -1.17 -5.68 12.24
N ILE A 384 0.15 -5.79 12.08
CA ILE A 384 0.99 -4.74 11.45
C ILE A 384 0.79 -4.71 9.93
N ASP A 385 0.44 -5.84 9.31
CA ASP A 385 0.34 -6.03 7.85
C ASP A 385 1.67 -5.76 7.13
N ILE A 386 2.57 -6.74 7.16
CA ILE A 386 3.90 -6.63 6.54
C ILE A 386 4.01 -7.41 5.25
N ILE A 387 4.72 -6.82 4.28
CA ILE A 387 5.15 -7.53 3.07
C ILE A 387 6.66 -7.39 2.93
N MET A 388 7.37 -8.51 2.91
CA MET A 388 8.83 -8.48 2.85
C MET A 388 9.39 -7.79 1.60
N GLY A 389 8.64 -7.71 0.50
CA GLY A 389 9.04 -6.98 -0.71
C GLY A 389 9.12 -5.47 -0.54
N GLU A 390 8.33 -4.87 0.35
CA GLU A 390 8.44 -3.45 0.65
C GLU A 390 9.47 -3.18 1.75
N VAL A 391 9.71 -4.16 2.62
CA VAL A 391 10.67 -4.04 3.74
C VAL A 391 12.09 -4.15 3.20
N ASP A 392 12.37 -5.18 2.40
CA ASP A 392 13.69 -5.49 1.86
C ASP A 392 13.84 -4.93 0.44
N ARG A 393 14.41 -3.73 0.28
CA ARG A 393 14.51 -3.05 -1.04
C ARG A 393 15.90 -2.66 -1.43
#